data_AF-A0A218Q944-F1
#
_entry.id   AF-A0A218Q944-F1
#
_cell.length_a   1.000
_cell.length_b   1.000
_cell.length_c   1.000
_cell.angle_alpha   90.00
_cell.angle_beta   90.00
_cell.angle_gamma   90.00
#
_symmetry.space_group_name_H-M   'P 1'
#
loop_
_entity.id
_entity.type
_entity.pdbx_description
1 polymer ?
#
loop_
_entity_poly.entity_id
_entity_poly.type
_entity_poly.pdbx_seq_one_letter_code
_entity_poly.pdbx_strand_id
1 'polypeptide(L)'
;MSLPWLGMVKGIKCDYIFEQSTTLLEEIRKPSVLVPFLSQKAISDCFDNIAKLDDCDPISYLSRVANSTEALELAKHINVGNGLYWLKRGRTTDRYLVSVEGWRMLVWRAIREDQEGANYASKVKVNPDSERRAYSPFMRVDSDSYYEFK
;
A
#
# COMPACT_ATOMS: atom_id res chain seq x y z
N MET A 1 -47.29 -6.31 -25.38
CA MET A 1 -46.32 -6.29 -24.27
C MET A 1 -44.98 -5.80 -24.80
N SER A 2 -44.58 -4.55 -24.53
CA SER A 2 -43.16 -4.13 -24.52
C SER A 2 -43.06 -2.61 -24.30
N LEU A 3 -42.61 -2.22 -23.11
CA LEU A 3 -41.95 -0.96 -22.74
C LEU A 3 -41.22 -1.27 -21.40
N PRO A 4 -40.25 -0.47 -20.92
CA PRO A 4 -39.02 0.05 -21.58
C PRO A 4 -37.82 0.14 -20.61
N TRP A 5 -36.55 -0.01 -21.03
CA TRP A 5 -35.40 0.47 -20.21
C TRP A 5 -34.27 0.92 -21.14
N LEU A 6 -33.99 2.22 -21.31
CA LEU A 6 -33.36 3.19 -20.40
C LEU A 6 -31.85 2.94 -20.26
N GLY A 7 -31.04 3.87 -20.76
CA GLY A 7 -29.68 4.08 -20.22
C GLY A 7 -28.47 4.07 -21.16
N MET A 8 -28.54 4.59 -22.40
CA MET A 8 -27.32 5.06 -23.06
C MET A 8 -26.91 6.41 -22.43
N VAL A 9 -26.15 6.36 -21.34
CA VAL A 9 -25.39 7.52 -20.88
C VAL A 9 -24.26 7.75 -21.87
N LYS A 10 -24.35 8.85 -22.61
CA LYS A 10 -23.35 9.33 -23.56
C LYS A 10 -21.95 9.33 -22.92
N GLY A 11 -21.01 8.66 -23.59
CA GLY A 11 -19.63 9.17 -23.69
C GLY A 11 -18.60 8.67 -22.68
N ILE A 12 -18.79 7.52 -22.03
CA ILE A 12 -17.68 6.85 -21.33
C ILE A 12 -17.12 5.78 -22.27
N LYS A 13 -15.83 5.92 -22.60
CA LYS A 13 -15.08 4.98 -23.44
C LYS A 13 -15.10 3.59 -22.76
N CYS A 14 -15.64 2.58 -23.44
CA CYS A 14 -15.86 1.22 -22.90
C CYS A 14 -14.59 0.54 -22.36
N ASP A 15 -13.40 1.00 -22.77
CA ASP A 15 -12.12 0.46 -22.30
C ASP A 15 -11.93 0.66 -20.78
N TYR A 16 -12.43 1.79 -20.24
CA TYR A 16 -12.26 2.14 -18.82
C TYR A 16 -13.13 1.32 -17.86
N ILE A 17 -14.27 0.82 -18.33
CA ILE A 17 -15.21 0.05 -17.51
C ILE A 17 -14.74 -1.41 -17.41
N PHE A 18 -14.09 -1.92 -18.45
CA PHE A 18 -13.66 -3.32 -18.49
C PHE A 18 -12.37 -3.56 -17.69
N GLU A 19 -11.37 -2.67 -17.77
CA GLU A 19 -10.15 -2.76 -16.93
C GLU A 19 -10.46 -2.66 -15.43
N GLN A 20 -11.44 -1.84 -15.04
CA GLN A 20 -11.88 -1.80 -13.64
C GLN A 20 -12.63 -3.07 -13.22
N SER A 21 -13.32 -3.73 -14.14
CA SER A 21 -14.12 -4.92 -13.84
C SER A 21 -13.29 -6.19 -13.58
N THR A 22 -12.14 -6.35 -14.24
CA THR A 22 -11.27 -7.52 -14.04
C THR A 22 -10.57 -7.47 -12.68
N THR A 23 -10.10 -6.29 -12.28
CA THR A 23 -9.47 -6.07 -10.98
C THR A 23 -10.43 -6.34 -9.81
N LEU A 24 -11.69 -5.91 -9.95
CA LEU A 24 -12.72 -6.04 -8.92
C LEU A 24 -13.23 -7.48 -8.75
N LEU A 25 -13.25 -8.28 -9.83
CA LEU A 25 -13.65 -9.69 -9.77
C LEU A 25 -12.58 -10.60 -9.16
N GLU A 26 -11.29 -10.28 -9.30
CA GLU A 26 -10.23 -10.98 -8.57
C GLU A 26 -10.21 -10.63 -7.08
N GLU A 27 -10.53 -9.38 -6.71
CA GLU A 27 -10.68 -8.92 -5.32
C GLU A 27 -11.81 -9.62 -4.55
N ILE A 28 -12.96 -9.90 -5.19
CA ILE A 28 -14.10 -10.56 -4.52
C ILE A 28 -13.80 -12.02 -4.13
N ARG A 29 -12.84 -12.67 -4.79
CA ARG A 29 -12.50 -14.08 -4.52
C ARG A 29 -11.60 -14.30 -3.31
N LYS A 30 -11.01 -13.26 -2.73
CA LYS A 30 -10.12 -13.36 -1.58
C LYS A 30 -10.40 -12.22 -0.60
N PRO A 31 -11.02 -12.48 0.57
CA PRO A 31 -11.48 -11.45 1.50
C PRO A 31 -10.35 -10.61 2.15
N SER A 32 -9.08 -10.85 1.81
CA SER A 32 -7.90 -10.23 2.43
C SER A 32 -6.92 -9.59 1.43
N VAL A 33 -7.32 -9.27 0.19
CA VAL A 33 -6.41 -8.65 -0.79
C VAL A 33 -6.42 -7.15 -0.61
N LEU A 34 -5.66 -6.66 0.37
CA LEU A 34 -5.23 -5.28 0.30
C LEU A 34 -4.27 -5.14 -0.88
N VAL A 35 -4.34 -4.01 -1.57
CA VAL A 35 -3.36 -3.66 -2.60
C VAL A 35 -2.45 -2.57 -2.02
N PRO A 36 -1.12 -2.77 -2.01
CA PRO A 36 -0.18 -1.77 -1.51
C PRO A 36 -0.03 -0.62 -2.52
N PHE A 37 -0.18 0.60 -2.01
CA PHE A 37 0.11 1.83 -2.74
C PHE A 37 1.16 2.62 -1.97
N LEU A 38 2.29 2.89 -2.60
CA LEU A 38 3.38 3.63 -1.97
C LEU A 38 3.30 5.10 -2.37
N SER A 39 3.42 5.99 -1.38
CA SER A 39 3.71 7.39 -1.65
C SER A 39 5.06 7.56 -2.33
N GLN A 40 5.28 8.69 -3.01
CA GLN A 40 6.60 9.01 -3.58
C GLN A 40 7.72 8.95 -2.53
N LYS A 41 7.43 9.34 -1.29
CA LYS A 41 8.40 9.31 -0.20
C LYS A 41 8.71 7.88 0.24
N ALA A 42 7.71 7.03 0.39
CA ALA A 42 7.91 5.62 0.70
C ALA A 42 8.68 4.89 -0.41
N ILE A 43 8.48 5.27 -1.68
CA ILE A 43 9.27 4.74 -2.80
C ILE A 43 10.74 5.10 -2.62
N SER A 44 11.08 6.38 -2.47
CA SER A 44 12.47 6.80 -2.22
C SER A 44 13.03 6.12 -0.98
N ASP A 45 12.30 6.07 0.13
CA ASP A 45 12.73 5.39 1.35
C ASP A 45 13.04 3.89 1.10
N CYS A 46 12.20 3.19 0.33
CA CYS A 46 12.39 1.78 -0.02
C CYS A 46 13.59 1.57 -0.94
N PHE A 47 13.69 2.31 -2.04
CA PHE A 47 14.71 2.10 -3.08
C PHE A 47 16.08 2.68 -2.71
N ASP A 48 16.11 3.85 -2.09
CA ASP A 48 17.36 4.55 -1.79
C ASP A 48 18.04 4.05 -0.51
N ASN A 49 17.34 3.26 0.30
CA ASN A 49 17.83 2.87 1.62
C ASN A 49 17.59 1.39 1.94
N ILE A 50 16.34 0.93 1.94
CA ILE A 50 16.00 -0.41 2.45
C ILE A 50 16.43 -1.51 1.47
N ALA A 51 16.15 -1.35 0.17
CA ALA A 51 16.49 -2.32 -0.88
C ALA A 51 17.99 -2.49 -1.11
N LYS A 52 18.83 -1.63 -0.51
CA LYS A 52 20.30 -1.74 -0.54
C LYS A 52 20.85 -2.76 0.47
N LEU A 53 20.00 -3.24 1.39
CA LEU A 53 20.37 -4.32 2.31
C LEU A 53 20.28 -5.67 1.61
N ASP A 54 21.28 -6.53 1.84
CA ASP A 54 21.24 -7.91 1.36
C ASP A 54 19.95 -8.61 1.84
N ASP A 55 19.29 -9.32 0.92
CA ASP A 55 18.06 -10.09 1.16
C ASP A 55 16.82 -9.29 1.63
N CYS A 56 16.84 -7.96 1.40
CA CYS A 56 15.68 -7.11 1.68
C CYS A 56 14.93 -6.74 0.39
N ASP A 57 13.76 -7.33 0.21
CA ASP A 57 12.77 -6.90 -0.78
C ASP A 57 11.53 -6.31 -0.08
N PRO A 58 11.46 -4.96 0.02
CA PRO A 58 10.32 -4.27 0.61
C PRO A 58 8.99 -4.55 -0.09
N ILE A 59 9.02 -4.67 -1.42
CA ILE A 59 7.81 -4.80 -2.22
C ILE A 59 7.22 -6.19 -2.07
N SER A 60 8.06 -7.23 -2.14
CA SER A 60 7.62 -8.60 -1.86
C SER A 60 7.08 -8.75 -0.44
N TYR A 61 7.69 -8.08 0.55
CA TYR A 61 7.19 -8.08 1.91
C TYR A 61 5.82 -7.42 2.02
N LEU A 62 5.67 -6.19 1.53
CA LEU A 62 4.41 -5.44 1.58
C LEU A 62 3.30 -6.20 0.83
N SER A 63 3.61 -6.79 -0.32
CA SER A 63 2.67 -7.60 -1.08
C SER A 63 2.21 -8.84 -0.31
N ARG A 64 3.12 -9.53 0.38
CA ARG A 64 2.77 -10.68 1.23
C ARG A 64 1.86 -10.27 2.39
N VAL A 65 2.20 -9.17 3.06
CA VAL A 65 1.42 -8.64 4.18
C VAL A 65 0.03 -8.19 3.71
N ALA A 66 -0.04 -7.54 2.55
CA ALA A 66 -1.28 -7.04 2.00
C ALA A 66 -2.22 -8.16 1.55
N ASN A 67 -1.71 -9.34 1.20
CA ASN A 67 -2.52 -10.48 0.74
C ASN A 67 -3.05 -11.41 1.85
N SER A 68 -2.63 -11.24 3.11
CA SER A 68 -3.06 -12.09 4.23
C SER A 68 -3.37 -11.25 5.45
N THR A 69 -4.60 -11.37 5.96
CA THR A 69 -5.03 -10.71 7.19
C THR A 69 -4.16 -11.13 8.38
N GLU A 70 -3.82 -12.42 8.46
CA GLU A 70 -2.96 -12.95 9.51
C GLU A 70 -1.56 -12.34 9.44
N ALA A 71 -0.98 -12.25 8.23
CA ALA A 71 0.32 -11.62 8.02
C ALA A 71 0.28 -10.13 8.39
N LEU A 72 -0.81 -9.43 8.09
CA LEU A 72 -1.03 -8.04 8.48
C LEU A 72 -1.07 -7.86 10.00
N GLU A 73 -1.88 -8.66 10.70
CA GLU A 73 -1.97 -8.57 12.16
C GLU A 73 -0.65 -8.93 12.84
N LEU A 74 0.09 -9.92 12.35
CA LEU A 74 1.42 -10.28 12.85
C LEU A 74 2.48 -9.21 12.57
N ALA A 75 2.33 -8.47 11.46
CA ALA A 75 3.25 -7.42 11.07
C ALA A 75 3.02 -6.10 11.84
N LYS A 76 1.81 -5.86 12.36
CA LYS A 76 1.50 -4.66 13.16
C LYS A 76 2.40 -4.60 14.39
N HIS A 77 3.17 -3.51 14.47
CA HIS A 77 4.12 -3.29 15.55
C HIS A 77 3.64 -2.19 16.50
N ILE A 78 3.34 -1.00 15.98
CA ILE A 78 2.97 0.17 16.80
C ILE A 78 1.77 0.85 16.16
N ASN A 79 0.69 1.04 16.91
CA ASN A 79 -0.43 1.89 16.51
C ASN A 79 -0.11 3.34 16.87
N VAL A 80 -0.13 4.23 15.88
CA VAL A 80 0.22 5.66 16.03
C VAL A 80 -1.02 6.54 16.20
N GLY A 81 -2.22 5.96 16.05
CA GLY A 81 -3.49 6.69 15.99
C GLY A 81 -3.85 7.14 14.57
N ASN A 82 -5.05 7.70 14.40
CA ASN A 82 -5.56 8.18 13.10
C ASN A 82 -5.53 7.13 11.97
N GLY A 83 -5.71 5.85 12.31
CA GLY A 83 -5.66 4.74 11.36
C GLY A 83 -4.25 4.38 10.87
N LEU A 84 -3.20 4.99 11.41
CA LEU A 84 -1.81 4.69 11.10
C LEU A 84 -1.20 3.66 12.05
N TYR A 85 -0.42 2.76 11.48
CA TYR A 85 0.38 1.82 12.24
C TYR A 85 1.70 1.51 11.53
N TRP A 86 2.72 1.25 12.34
CA TRP A 86 4.01 0.75 11.87
C TRP A 86 3.95 -0.76 11.69
N LEU A 87 4.40 -1.23 10.54
CA LEU A 87 4.68 -2.63 10.25
C LEU A 87 6.15 -2.95 10.51
N LYS A 88 6.42 -4.19 10.93
CA LYS A 88 7.76 -4.74 11.16
C LYS A 88 7.90 -6.13 10.57
N ARG A 89 9.01 -6.36 9.85
CA ARG A 89 9.33 -7.67 9.26
C ARG A 89 10.16 -8.53 10.22
N GLY A 90 9.52 -9.15 11.22
CA GLY A 90 10.24 -10.08 12.10
C GLY A 90 11.42 -9.41 12.85
N ARG A 91 12.65 -9.87 12.67
CA ARG A 91 13.85 -9.38 13.41
C ARG A 91 14.67 -8.32 12.68
N THR A 92 14.15 -7.77 11.58
CA THR A 92 14.82 -6.73 10.81
C THR A 92 14.68 -5.33 11.43
N THR A 93 15.37 -4.35 10.87
CA THR A 93 15.29 -2.94 11.27
C THR A 93 14.35 -2.10 10.39
N ASP A 94 13.84 -2.63 9.27
CA ASP A 94 12.90 -1.93 8.40
C ASP A 94 11.51 -1.76 9.06
N ARG A 95 10.97 -0.56 8.94
CA ARG A 95 9.64 -0.20 9.47
C ARG A 95 8.85 0.50 8.37
N TYR A 96 7.59 0.14 8.22
CA TYR A 96 6.70 0.72 7.20
C TYR A 96 5.51 1.38 7.87
N LEU A 97 5.32 2.67 7.66
CA LEU A 97 4.17 3.41 8.18
C LEU A 97 3.02 3.28 7.19
N VAL A 98 1.94 2.64 7.61
CA VAL A 98 0.81 2.34 6.73
C VAL A 98 -0.52 2.77 7.33
N SER A 99 -1.49 3.02 6.45
CA SER A 99 -2.92 3.06 6.78
C SER A 99 -3.71 2.18 5.82
N VAL A 100 -4.94 1.82 6.19
CA VAL A 100 -5.86 1.07 5.33
C VAL A 100 -7.07 1.92 5.01
N GLU A 101 -7.32 2.12 3.72
CA GLU A 101 -8.48 2.86 3.17
C GLU A 101 -9.27 1.95 2.22
N GLY A 102 -10.27 1.25 2.76
CA GLY A 102 -11.02 0.22 2.00
C GLY A 102 -10.11 -0.97 1.68
N TRP A 103 -9.94 -1.26 0.39
CA TRP A 103 -9.05 -2.31 -0.12
C TRP A 103 -7.60 -1.84 -0.33
N ARG A 104 -7.29 -0.58 -0.03
CA ARG A 104 -5.96 0.00 -0.29
C ARG A 104 -5.14 0.04 0.98
N MET A 105 -3.93 -0.52 0.94
CA MET A 105 -2.90 -0.29 1.95
C MET A 105 -2.03 0.87 1.49
N LEU A 106 -2.19 2.03 2.12
CA LEU A 106 -1.37 3.20 1.81
C LEU A 106 -0.08 3.15 2.62
N VAL A 107 1.06 3.12 1.94
CA VAL A 107 2.39 3.16 2.55
C VAL A 107 2.93 4.58 2.47
N TRP A 108 2.98 5.23 3.64
CA TRP A 108 3.32 6.64 3.77
C TRP A 108 4.83 6.86 3.86
N ARG A 109 5.51 6.02 4.64
CA ARG A 109 6.95 6.07 4.85
C ARG A 109 7.50 4.68 4.99
N ALA A 110 8.76 4.52 4.63
CA ALA A 110 9.56 3.39 5.07
C ALA A 110 10.81 3.94 5.75
N ILE A 111 11.30 3.28 6.79
CA ILE A 111 12.51 3.72 7.50
C ILE A 111 13.31 2.52 7.97
N ARG A 112 14.52 2.79 8.43
CA ARG A 112 15.34 1.85 9.17
C ARG A 112 15.50 2.31 10.61
N GLU A 113 15.13 1.45 11.56
CA GLU A 113 15.22 1.72 12.99
C GLU A 113 16.67 1.98 13.44
N ASP A 114 17.66 1.32 12.83
CA ASP A 114 19.07 1.53 13.15
C ASP A 114 19.61 2.90 12.73
N GLN A 115 18.94 3.59 11.80
CA GLN A 115 19.29 4.95 11.39
C GLN A 115 18.46 6.01 12.12
N GLU A 116 17.16 5.76 12.28
CA GLU A 116 16.25 6.72 12.94
C GLU A 116 16.34 6.68 14.46
N GLY A 117 16.78 5.54 15.03
CA GLY A 117 16.80 5.25 16.45
C GLY A 117 15.50 4.60 16.94
N ALA A 118 15.56 3.94 18.11
CA ALA A 118 14.42 3.21 18.68
C ALA A 118 13.18 4.08 18.98
N ASN A 119 13.34 5.41 19.06
CA ASN A 119 12.26 6.38 19.24
C ASN A 119 11.64 6.87 17.91
N TYR A 120 11.91 6.18 16.79
CA TYR A 120 11.41 6.55 15.46
C TYR A 120 9.91 6.82 15.42
N ALA A 121 9.09 6.04 16.14
CA ALA A 121 7.63 6.18 16.11
C ALA A 121 7.15 7.53 16.66
N SER A 122 7.93 8.13 17.56
CA SER A 122 7.65 9.46 18.12
C SER A 122 8.21 10.59 17.26
N LYS A 123 9.28 10.31 16.49
CA LYS A 123 10.01 11.27 15.65
C LYS A 123 9.38 11.42 14.26
N VAL A 124 9.05 10.29 13.64
CA VAL A 124 8.48 10.22 12.28
C VAL A 124 6.97 10.19 12.41
N LYS A 125 6.37 11.38 12.39
CA LYS A 125 4.92 11.55 12.42
C LYS A 125 4.39 11.87 11.03
N VAL A 126 3.24 11.29 10.73
CA VAL A 126 2.44 11.63 9.55
C VAL A 126 1.03 11.89 10.04
N ASN A 127 0.40 12.96 9.56
CA ASN A 127 -1.01 13.19 9.76
C ASN A 127 -1.75 13.01 8.41
N PRO A 128 -2.49 11.91 8.22
CA PRO A 128 -3.17 11.61 6.96
C PRO A 128 -4.13 12.72 6.52
N ASP A 129 -4.77 13.42 7.45
CA ASP A 129 -5.78 14.43 7.12
C ASP A 129 -5.16 15.73 6.57
N SER A 130 -4.04 16.17 7.14
CA SER A 130 -3.39 17.42 6.75
C SER A 130 -2.29 17.24 5.71
N GLU A 131 -1.61 16.09 5.69
CA GLU A 131 -0.40 15.89 4.89
C GLU A 131 -0.62 15.04 3.63
N ARG A 132 -1.84 14.54 3.37
CA ARG A 132 -2.14 13.67 2.22
C ARG A 132 -1.59 14.18 0.89
N ARG A 133 -1.68 15.50 0.66
CA ARG A 133 -1.20 16.12 -0.57
C ARG A 133 0.32 16.04 -0.73
N ALA A 134 1.07 16.14 0.36
CA ALA A 134 2.53 16.04 0.34
C ALA A 134 3.04 14.62 0.05
N TYR A 135 2.22 13.61 0.37
CA TYR A 135 2.50 12.20 0.12
C TYR A 135 1.90 11.68 -1.19
N SER A 136 1.03 12.46 -1.83
CA SER A 136 0.44 12.11 -3.11
C SER A 136 1.41 12.39 -4.27
N PRO A 137 1.33 11.65 -5.39
CA PRO A 137 0.45 10.50 -5.63
C PRO A 137 0.91 9.24 -4.88
N PHE A 138 -0.08 8.39 -4.58
CA PHE A 138 0.14 7.02 -4.12
C PHE A 138 0.10 6.08 -5.32
N MET A 139 1.22 5.45 -5.62
CA MET A 139 1.37 4.58 -6.78
C MET A 139 1.17 3.13 -6.35
N ARG A 140 0.30 2.43 -7.07
CA ARG A 140 0.09 0.99 -6.90
C ARG A 140 1.42 0.29 -7.15
N VAL A 141 1.75 -0.68 -6.32
CA VAL A 141 2.90 -1.55 -6.57
C VAL A 141 2.41 -2.98 -6.58
N ASP A 142 2.56 -3.63 -7.72
CA ASP A 142 2.34 -5.06 -7.85
C ASP A 142 3.68 -5.78 -7.89
N SER A 143 3.76 -6.98 -7.30
CA SER A 143 4.99 -7.78 -7.33
C SER A 143 5.45 -8.08 -8.76
N ASP A 144 4.50 -8.19 -9.71
CA ASP A 144 4.79 -8.44 -11.13
C ASP A 144 5.37 -7.20 -11.82
N SER A 145 4.88 -6.00 -11.49
CA SER A 145 5.40 -4.73 -12.04
C SER A 145 6.82 -4.39 -11.55
N TYR A 146 7.25 -4.98 -10.44
CA TYR A 146 8.53 -4.66 -9.79
C TYR A 146 9.75 -5.24 -10.51
N TYR A 147 9.60 -6.37 -11.21
CA TYR A 147 10.69 -7.04 -11.94
C TYR A 147 10.87 -6.56 -13.38
N GLU A 148 9.95 -5.75 -13.93
CA GLU A 148 10.12 -5.14 -15.26
C GLU A 148 11.11 -3.95 -15.26
N PHE A 149 11.41 -3.38 -14.09
CA PHE A 149 12.30 -2.21 -13.96
C PHE A 149 13.72 -2.54 -13.48
N LYS A 150 14.08 -3.82 -13.38
CA LYS A 150 15.39 -4.29 -12.89
C LYS A 150 16.19 -4.96 -14.00
#